data_AF-A0A966GST2-F1
#
_entry.id   AF-A0A966GST2-F1
#
_cell.length_a   1.000
_cell.length_b   1.000
_cell.length_c   1.000
_cell.angle_alpha   90.00
_cell.angle_beta   90.00
_cell.angle_gamma   90.00
#
_symmetry.space_group_name_H-M   'P 1'
#
loop_
_entity.id
_entity.type
_entity.pdbx_description
1 polymer ?
#
loop_
_entity_poly.entity_id
_entity_poly.type
_entity_poly.pdbx_seq_one_letter_code
_entity_poly.pdbx_strand_id
1 'polypeptide(L)'
;MKLLSLILLALSFSCSANAQFGMPSYREVARAFFSSYVHTDKESYITFYRTKSGWYICKKRYENPDSIFAQDIFWSASTRTFIPINFTPTKPTPTQIEKRTKEYLDLHYNEFDDYPFQRNMYFGYTGWEWDIIRDAKSFENKNDTILESYARAFSEYAMGYIHQFDKTPFLNNDADRKNLAPTERLGKSRKEKFIHYLKRGIDAYTTLARQNPYYETRIGNINVKLANEYMLLYSELLMDKDPDRGLPFARKAVYPDSLLRQCKSFLDAVPAGSILITGHDNDTYPVWYLQDVEKYRQDVLVANYNMLYVKRYLLHLKGLSPLPLFSTPYNRLLDPAFLAFYYSNSGDQNREIRLEDFLKNLADKNNPYEEADFNTRHADGYTYYSQKVYFQKDNRSAKIYFPFSTIAFLNDYILLDILLTNQNRPIYSTTLLPIIANALDKTESGIYRVVF
;
A
#
# COMPACT_ATOMS: atom_id res chain seq x y z
N MET A 1 -42.89 -11.69 47.87
CA MET A 1 -41.56 -11.16 48.25
C MET A 1 -40.43 -12.22 48.21
N LYS A 2 -40.36 -13.10 47.19
CA LYS A 2 -39.19 -13.96 46.93
C LYS A 2 -39.18 -14.32 45.44
N LEU A 3 -38.76 -13.39 44.57
CA LEU A 3 -38.50 -13.65 43.15
C LEU A 3 -37.78 -12.45 42.46
N LEU A 4 -36.81 -11.83 43.15
CA LEU A 4 -36.15 -10.61 42.66
C LEU A 4 -34.65 -10.55 42.98
N SER A 5 -33.99 -11.70 43.13
CA SER A 5 -32.58 -11.76 43.59
C SER A 5 -31.66 -12.62 42.72
N LEU A 6 -32.07 -13.02 41.51
CA LEU A 6 -31.28 -13.92 40.65
C LEU A 6 -31.05 -13.39 39.22
N ILE A 7 -31.33 -12.11 38.95
CA ILE A 7 -31.10 -11.45 37.64
C ILE A 7 -30.07 -10.30 37.77
N LEU A 8 -29.23 -10.33 38.81
CA LEU A 8 -28.23 -9.28 39.08
C LEU A 8 -26.79 -9.83 39.20
N LEU A 9 -26.50 -10.93 38.50
CA LEU A 9 -25.14 -11.48 38.36
C LEU A 9 -24.79 -11.93 36.93
N ALA A 10 -25.43 -11.34 35.92
CA ALA A 10 -25.19 -11.65 34.51
C ALA A 10 -25.14 -10.39 33.61
N LEU A 11 -24.73 -9.24 34.16
CA LEU A 11 -24.62 -7.95 33.46
C LEU A 11 -23.30 -7.22 33.76
N SER A 12 -22.20 -7.98 33.79
CA SER A 12 -20.83 -7.46 33.73
C SER A 12 -20.02 -8.10 32.59
N PHE A 13 -20.69 -8.32 31.45
CA PHE A 13 -20.04 -8.48 30.14
C PHE A 13 -20.40 -7.29 29.26
N SER A 14 -20.01 -6.09 29.70
CA SER A 14 -20.00 -4.91 28.85
C SER A 14 -18.71 -4.92 28.03
N CYS A 15 -18.83 -5.28 26.75
CA CYS A 15 -17.89 -5.05 25.65
C CYS A 15 -16.39 -5.01 26.03
N SER A 16 -15.78 -6.16 26.27
CA SER A 16 -14.37 -6.32 25.89
C SER A 16 -14.37 -6.46 24.37
N ALA A 17 -13.83 -5.49 23.64
CA ALA A 17 -13.47 -5.76 22.26
C ALA A 17 -12.50 -6.96 22.30
N ASN A 18 -12.68 -7.91 21.39
CA ASN A 18 -11.94 -9.16 21.35
C ASN A 18 -10.44 -8.93 21.59
N ALA A 19 -9.91 -9.38 22.74
CA ALA A 19 -8.49 -9.34 23.03
C ALA A 19 -7.75 -10.24 22.04
N GLN A 20 -7.24 -9.64 20.97
CA GLN A 20 -6.57 -10.40 19.93
C GLN A 20 -5.20 -10.85 20.42
N PHE A 21 -4.88 -12.13 20.19
CA PHE A 21 -3.64 -12.75 20.68
C PHE A 21 -3.47 -12.65 22.22
N GLY A 22 -4.57 -12.49 22.96
CA GLY A 22 -4.54 -12.34 24.42
C GLY A 22 -4.03 -10.97 24.90
N MET A 23 -4.04 -9.95 24.04
CA MET A 23 -3.64 -8.57 24.36
C MET A 23 -4.77 -7.59 24.00
N PRO A 24 -4.81 -6.39 24.60
CA PRO A 24 -5.74 -5.33 24.20
C PRO A 24 -5.58 -4.98 22.72
N SER A 25 -6.67 -4.56 22.09
CA SER A 25 -6.67 -3.99 20.74
C SER A 25 -5.94 -2.64 20.70
N TYR A 26 -5.51 -2.21 19.51
CA TYR A 26 -4.85 -0.92 19.32
C TYR A 26 -5.70 0.25 19.86
N ARG A 27 -7.01 0.22 19.59
CA ARG A 27 -7.97 1.21 20.11
C ARG A 27 -8.03 1.22 21.63
N GLU A 28 -8.04 0.05 22.27
CA GLU A 28 -8.05 -0.04 23.73
C GLU A 28 -6.76 0.50 24.35
N VAL A 29 -5.61 0.27 23.71
CA VAL A 29 -4.32 0.83 24.15
C VAL A 29 -4.30 2.35 24.00
N ALA A 30 -4.72 2.89 22.85
CA ALA A 30 -4.83 4.32 22.64
C ALA A 30 -5.79 4.96 23.66
N ARG A 31 -6.97 4.37 23.86
CA ARG A 31 -7.95 4.83 24.84
C ARG A 31 -7.41 4.79 26.27
N ALA A 32 -6.69 3.72 26.64
CA ALA A 32 -6.05 3.61 27.95
C ALA A 32 -5.03 4.73 28.17
N PHE A 33 -4.22 5.07 27.16
CA PHE A 33 -3.31 6.20 27.24
C PHE A 33 -4.06 7.52 27.48
N PHE A 34 -5.03 7.86 26.62
CA PHE A 34 -5.76 9.14 26.73
C PHE A 34 -6.70 9.23 27.93
N SER A 35 -6.97 8.12 28.61
CA SER A 35 -7.68 8.12 29.90
C SER A 35 -6.83 8.64 31.07
N SER A 36 -5.51 8.53 30.96
CA SER A 36 -4.59 8.72 32.09
C SER A 36 -3.49 9.75 31.80
N TYR A 37 -3.20 10.00 30.53
CA TYR A 37 -2.05 10.79 30.10
C TYR A 37 -2.40 11.75 28.95
N VAL A 38 -1.54 12.75 28.77
CA VAL A 38 -1.53 13.64 27.61
C VAL A 38 -0.12 13.75 27.03
N HIS A 39 -0.04 13.87 25.71
CA HIS A 39 1.19 14.22 24.99
C HIS A 39 1.12 15.69 24.56
N THR A 40 2.04 16.52 25.06
CA THR A 40 2.04 17.98 24.83
C THR A 40 3.27 18.47 24.07
N ASP A 41 4.19 17.56 23.72
CA ASP A 41 5.40 17.90 22.98
C ASP A 41 5.03 18.27 21.53
N LYS A 42 5.58 19.39 21.05
CA LYS A 42 5.35 19.92 19.70
C LYS A 42 6.34 19.35 18.68
N GLU A 43 7.47 18.80 19.13
CA GLU A 43 8.52 18.27 18.26
C GLU A 43 8.38 16.75 18.02
N SER A 44 7.50 16.09 18.77
CA SER A 44 7.29 14.65 18.67
C SER A 44 5.82 14.26 18.63
N TYR A 45 5.58 13.04 18.18
CA TYR A 45 4.29 12.36 18.26
C TYR A 45 4.46 10.98 18.90
N ILE A 46 3.36 10.40 19.37
CA ILE A 46 3.35 9.07 19.99
C ILE A 46 2.84 8.01 19.02
N THR A 47 3.43 6.83 19.07
CA THR A 47 2.92 5.63 18.40
C THR A 47 2.93 4.43 19.34
N PHE A 48 2.08 3.44 19.05
CA PHE A 48 2.05 2.19 19.78
C PHE A 48 2.50 1.04 18.89
N TYR A 49 3.20 0.08 19.49
CA TYR A 49 3.56 -1.16 18.80
C TYR A 49 3.42 -2.35 19.74
N ARG A 50 3.18 -3.53 19.17
CA ARG A 50 2.92 -4.78 19.91
C ARG A 50 4.01 -5.79 19.67
N THR A 51 4.61 -6.30 20.74
CA THR A 51 5.59 -7.40 20.71
C THR A 51 5.12 -8.55 21.59
N LYS A 52 5.95 -9.58 21.76
CA LYS A 52 5.70 -10.70 22.68
C LYS A 52 5.59 -10.28 24.14
N SER A 53 6.32 -9.25 24.56
CA SER A 53 6.32 -8.77 25.96
C SER A 53 5.12 -7.87 26.27
N GLY A 54 4.45 -7.33 25.25
CA GLY A 54 3.23 -6.55 25.40
C GLY A 54 3.17 -5.36 24.45
N TRP A 55 2.44 -4.31 24.86
CA TRP A 55 2.34 -3.07 24.11
C TRP A 55 3.32 -2.04 24.62
N TYR A 56 3.99 -1.41 23.69
CA TYR A 56 4.88 -0.29 23.94
C TYR A 56 4.26 0.98 23.41
N ILE A 57 4.56 2.07 24.10
CA ILE A 57 4.39 3.43 23.59
C ILE A 57 5.79 3.96 23.25
N CYS A 58 5.91 4.63 22.11
CA CYS A 58 7.16 5.30 21.74
C CYS A 58 6.91 6.73 21.27
N LYS A 59 7.94 7.57 21.45
CA LYS A 59 7.99 8.93 20.93
C LYS A 59 8.89 8.96 19.70
N LYS A 60 8.37 9.58 18.63
CA LYS A 60 9.04 9.77 17.35
C LYS A 60 9.08 11.26 17.02
N ARG A 61 10.20 11.72 16.44
CA ARG A 61 10.32 13.13 16.03
C ARG A 61 9.60 13.33 14.70
N TYR A 62 8.94 14.48 14.52
CA TYR A 62 8.35 14.81 13.21
C TYR A 62 9.41 14.90 12.11
N GLU A 63 10.59 15.44 12.44
CA GLU A 63 11.71 15.60 11.50
C GLU A 63 12.38 14.28 11.12
N ASN A 64 12.24 13.23 11.94
CA ASN A 64 12.79 11.90 11.68
C ASN A 64 11.85 10.81 12.24
N PRO A 65 10.78 10.47 11.51
CA PRO A 65 9.76 9.49 11.91
C PRO A 65 10.29 8.07 12.20
N ASP A 66 11.47 7.74 11.66
CA ASP A 66 12.11 6.43 11.85
C ASP A 66 12.93 6.37 13.15
N SER A 67 13.26 7.51 13.76
CA SER A 67 14.02 7.58 15.00
C SER A 67 13.10 7.54 16.22
N ILE A 68 13.06 6.38 16.87
CA ILE A 68 12.50 6.24 18.21
C ILE A 68 13.54 6.73 19.21
N PHE A 69 13.25 7.80 19.94
CA PHE A 69 14.17 8.33 20.96
C PHE A 69 13.74 8.02 22.39
N ALA A 70 12.50 7.59 22.59
CA ALA A 70 11.99 7.12 23.88
C ALA A 70 10.95 6.02 23.66
N GLN A 71 10.99 4.99 24.50
CA GLN A 71 9.99 3.92 24.50
C GLN A 71 9.80 3.38 25.91
N ASP A 72 8.55 3.04 26.24
CA ASP A 72 8.17 2.43 27.50
C ASP A 72 7.19 1.29 27.24
N ILE A 73 7.27 0.23 28.04
CA ILE A 73 6.21 -0.78 28.06
C ILE A 73 4.98 -0.17 28.73
N PHE A 74 3.88 -0.10 28.00
CA PHE A 74 2.64 0.50 28.48
C PHE A 74 1.62 -0.55 28.92
N TRP A 75 1.64 -1.74 28.32
CA TRP A 75 0.87 -2.89 28.79
C TRP A 75 1.75 -4.13 28.76
N SER A 76 1.80 -4.89 29.86
CA SER A 76 2.62 -6.10 29.96
C SER A 76 1.83 -7.37 29.73
N ALA A 77 2.35 -8.24 28.85
CA ALA A 77 1.79 -9.56 28.60
C ALA A 77 1.96 -10.52 29.79
N SER A 78 3.00 -10.34 30.61
CA SER A 78 3.26 -11.22 31.76
C SER A 78 2.31 -10.95 32.92
N THR A 79 1.99 -9.67 33.18
CA THR A 79 1.08 -9.28 34.26
C THR A 79 -0.35 -9.06 33.79
N ARG A 80 -0.56 -8.92 32.47
CA ARG A 80 -1.83 -8.58 31.81
C ARG A 80 -2.41 -7.25 32.29
N THR A 81 -1.55 -6.28 32.59
CA THR A 81 -1.95 -4.98 33.13
C THR A 81 -1.24 -3.84 32.39
N PHE A 82 -1.88 -2.67 32.39
CA PHE A 82 -1.21 -1.42 32.04
C PHE A 82 -0.19 -1.06 33.11
N ILE A 83 0.95 -0.51 32.67
CA ILE A 83 2.06 -0.10 33.53
C ILE A 83 2.11 1.44 33.52
N PRO A 84 2.28 2.09 34.68
CA PRO A 84 2.49 3.53 34.71
C PRO A 84 3.72 3.95 33.91
N ILE A 85 3.57 4.97 33.08
CA ILE A 85 4.63 5.50 32.19
C ILE A 85 4.92 6.97 32.49
N ASN A 86 6.08 7.45 32.03
CA ASN A 86 6.53 8.82 32.26
C ASN A 86 5.93 9.80 31.23
N PHE A 87 4.63 10.03 31.34
CA PHE A 87 3.89 11.07 30.62
C PHE A 87 3.14 11.95 31.59
N THR A 88 2.80 13.17 31.17
CA THR A 88 2.01 14.11 31.97
C THR A 88 0.65 13.50 32.31
N PRO A 89 0.35 13.25 33.60
CA PRO A 89 -0.92 12.69 33.99
C PRO A 89 -2.07 13.67 33.74
N THR A 90 -3.24 13.13 33.43
CA THR A 90 -4.46 13.93 33.24
C THR A 90 -5.68 13.19 33.76
N LYS A 91 -6.76 13.90 34.08
CA LYS A 91 -8.05 13.33 34.54
C LYS A 91 -9.17 13.84 33.63
N PRO A 92 -9.27 13.32 32.40
CA PRO A 92 -10.23 13.79 31.42
C PRO A 92 -11.62 13.21 31.68
N THR A 93 -12.66 13.89 31.21
CA THR A 93 -14.02 13.36 31.20
C THR A 93 -14.16 12.23 30.16
N PRO A 94 -15.15 11.34 30.27
CA PRO A 94 -15.39 10.28 29.27
C PRO A 94 -15.48 10.82 27.83
N THR A 95 -16.13 11.98 27.64
CA THR A 95 -16.23 12.64 26.33
C THR A 95 -14.87 13.09 25.80
N GLN A 96 -13.99 13.62 26.66
CA GLN A 96 -12.64 14.02 26.28
C GLN A 96 -11.77 12.81 25.90
N ILE A 97 -11.93 11.68 26.60
CA ILE A 97 -11.23 10.43 26.29
C ILE A 97 -11.59 9.97 24.87
N GLU A 98 -12.89 9.89 24.56
CA GLU A 98 -13.33 9.44 23.24
C GLU A 98 -12.90 10.39 22.13
N LYS A 99 -13.00 11.71 22.37
CA LYS A 99 -12.54 12.71 21.41
C LYS A 99 -11.05 12.56 21.10
N ARG A 100 -10.19 12.53 22.12
CA ARG A 100 -8.73 12.41 21.94
C ARG A 100 -8.34 11.08 21.30
N THR A 101 -8.99 9.99 21.71
CA THR A 101 -8.78 8.66 21.11
C THR A 101 -9.13 8.69 19.64
N LYS A 102 -10.28 9.27 19.28
CA LYS A 102 -10.70 9.39 17.88
C LYS A 102 -9.75 10.29 17.08
N GLU A 103 -9.40 11.47 17.58
CA GLU A 103 -8.45 12.38 16.91
C GLU A 103 -7.10 11.71 16.67
N TYR A 104 -6.59 10.97 17.65
CA TYR A 104 -5.36 10.19 17.50
C TYR A 104 -5.49 9.12 16.43
N LEU A 105 -6.57 8.33 16.47
CA LEU A 105 -6.78 7.28 15.48
C LEU A 105 -6.98 7.89 14.09
N ASP A 106 -7.78 8.94 13.93
CA ASP A 106 -7.98 9.56 12.61
C ASP A 106 -6.67 10.12 12.02
N LEU A 107 -5.72 10.59 12.85
CA LEU A 107 -4.42 11.12 12.41
C LEU A 107 -3.35 10.05 12.16
N HIS A 108 -3.33 9.00 12.97
CA HIS A 108 -2.25 8.00 13.00
C HIS A 108 -2.71 6.59 12.62
N TYR A 109 -3.98 6.43 12.27
CA TYR A 109 -4.67 5.15 12.15
C TYR A 109 -5.88 5.27 11.21
N ASN A 110 -5.62 5.40 9.92
CA ASN A 110 -6.68 5.16 8.94
C ASN A 110 -6.95 3.64 8.84
N GLU A 111 -7.99 3.25 8.12
CA GLU A 111 -8.37 1.86 7.88
C GLU A 111 -7.23 0.96 7.35
N PHE A 112 -6.14 1.54 6.82
CA PHE A 112 -4.98 0.78 6.37
C PHE A 112 -4.10 0.26 7.50
N ASP A 113 -4.13 0.88 8.69
CA ASP A 113 -3.31 0.50 9.84
C ASP A 113 -4.05 -0.39 10.85
N ASP A 114 -5.39 -0.37 10.86
CA ASP A 114 -6.20 -1.22 11.76
C ASP A 114 -6.08 -2.70 11.43
N TYR A 115 -6.26 -3.03 10.16
CA TYR A 115 -6.22 -4.41 9.70
C TYR A 115 -4.89 -5.13 10.04
N PRO A 116 -3.70 -4.54 9.84
CA PRO A 116 -2.44 -5.13 10.28
C PRO A 116 -2.35 -5.41 11.79
N PHE A 117 -2.72 -4.48 12.67
CA PHE A 117 -2.77 -4.75 14.11
C PHE A 117 -3.85 -5.78 14.46
N GLN A 118 -4.91 -5.85 13.66
CA GLN A 118 -5.94 -6.86 13.76
C GLN A 118 -5.57 -8.22 13.17
N ARG A 119 -4.39 -8.43 12.59
CA ARG A 119 -4.04 -9.70 11.91
C ARG A 119 -2.63 -10.19 12.19
N ASN A 120 -1.72 -9.32 12.59
CA ASN A 120 -0.35 -9.68 12.93
C ASN A 120 -0.16 -9.74 14.44
N MET A 121 0.31 -10.87 14.99
CA MET A 121 0.55 -11.03 16.42
C MET A 121 1.50 -9.98 16.99
N TYR A 122 2.51 -9.58 16.22
CA TYR A 122 3.40 -8.45 16.49
C TYR A 122 3.33 -7.46 15.34
N PHE A 123 3.36 -6.17 15.63
CA PHE A 123 3.27 -5.15 14.59
C PHE A 123 3.67 -3.75 15.10
N GLY A 124 3.99 -2.84 14.19
CA GLY A 124 4.24 -1.42 14.49
C GLY A 124 5.71 -1.03 14.72
N TYR A 125 6.66 -1.93 14.45
CA TYR A 125 8.10 -1.68 14.61
C TYR A 125 8.91 -2.43 13.55
N THR A 126 10.05 -1.91 13.12
CA THR A 126 10.91 -2.58 12.13
C THR A 126 11.38 -3.94 12.65
N GLY A 127 11.15 -5.01 11.88
CA GLY A 127 11.53 -6.38 12.23
C GLY A 127 10.44 -7.20 12.92
N TRP A 128 9.22 -6.67 13.05
CA TRP A 128 8.07 -7.40 13.57
C TRP A 128 7.85 -8.73 12.85
N GLU A 129 8.04 -8.74 11.55
CA GLU A 129 7.86 -9.90 10.70
C GLU A 129 8.87 -11.01 11.04
N TRP A 130 10.11 -10.64 11.39
CA TRP A 130 11.13 -11.60 11.79
C TRP A 130 10.85 -12.22 13.15
N ASP A 131 10.34 -11.43 14.09
CA ASP A 131 9.95 -11.93 15.41
C ASP A 131 8.83 -12.97 15.31
N ILE A 132 7.87 -12.74 14.41
CA ILE A 132 6.83 -13.72 14.10
C ILE A 132 7.42 -14.97 13.44
N ILE A 133 8.31 -14.81 12.45
CA ILE A 133 8.95 -15.94 11.76
C ILE A 133 9.72 -16.83 12.75
N ARG A 134 10.41 -16.25 13.74
CA ARG A 134 11.12 -17.00 14.79
C ARG A 134 10.17 -17.81 15.67
N ASP A 135 8.96 -17.31 15.90
CA ASP A 135 7.92 -18.01 16.66
C ASP A 135 7.13 -19.04 15.80
N ALA A 136 7.17 -18.93 14.46
CA ALA A 136 6.46 -19.77 13.50
C ALA A 136 7.13 -21.14 13.27
N LYS A 137 7.22 -21.95 14.32
CA LYS A 137 7.86 -23.30 14.30
C LYS A 137 7.07 -24.35 13.51
N SER A 138 5.75 -24.22 13.46
CA SER A 138 4.84 -25.12 12.72
C SER A 138 3.54 -24.39 12.38
N PHE A 139 2.92 -24.78 11.27
CA PHE A 139 1.61 -24.30 10.82
C PHE A 139 0.46 -25.23 11.27
N GLU A 140 0.78 -26.42 11.76
CA GLU A 140 -0.22 -27.38 12.21
C GLU A 140 -0.89 -26.91 13.51
N ASN A 141 -2.19 -27.17 13.62
CA ASN A 141 -3.01 -26.88 14.81
C ASN A 141 -2.91 -25.42 15.27
N LYS A 142 -2.71 -24.48 14.34
CA LYS A 142 -2.80 -23.04 14.57
C LYS A 142 -4.20 -22.56 14.21
N ASN A 143 -4.69 -21.57 14.94
CA ASN A 143 -5.94 -20.92 14.58
C ASN A 143 -5.76 -20.03 13.35
N ASP A 144 -6.87 -19.68 12.73
CA ASP A 144 -6.91 -18.95 11.46
C ASP A 144 -6.11 -17.64 11.49
N THR A 145 -6.29 -16.85 12.54
CA THR A 145 -5.64 -15.56 12.70
C THR A 145 -4.13 -15.67 12.90
N ILE A 146 -3.65 -16.71 13.59
CA ILE A 146 -2.21 -16.99 13.71
C ILE A 146 -1.63 -17.43 12.36
N LEU A 147 -2.37 -18.24 11.59
CA LEU A 147 -1.93 -18.63 10.24
C LEU A 147 -1.83 -17.44 9.30
N GLU A 148 -2.81 -16.53 9.31
CA GLU A 148 -2.69 -15.29 8.55
C GLU A 148 -1.50 -14.46 9.06
N SER A 149 -1.32 -14.31 10.38
CA SER A 149 -0.17 -13.59 10.93
C SER A 149 1.17 -14.14 10.46
N TYR A 150 1.32 -15.48 10.43
CA TYR A 150 2.53 -16.12 9.93
C TYR A 150 2.70 -15.87 8.44
N ALA A 151 1.64 -16.05 7.66
CA ALA A 151 1.68 -15.88 6.22
C ALA A 151 2.09 -14.45 5.81
N ARG A 152 1.50 -13.44 6.48
CA ARG A 152 1.83 -12.02 6.28
C ARG A 152 3.27 -11.71 6.66
N ALA A 153 3.75 -12.23 7.78
CA ALA A 153 5.13 -12.04 8.20
C ALA A 153 6.12 -12.64 7.19
N PHE A 154 5.86 -13.85 6.70
CA PHE A 154 6.68 -14.48 5.67
C PHE A 154 6.67 -13.71 4.34
N SER A 155 5.51 -13.25 3.88
CA SER A 155 5.38 -12.45 2.67
C SER A 155 6.13 -11.13 2.79
N GLU A 156 5.87 -10.33 3.84
CA GLU A 156 6.57 -9.07 4.10
C GLU A 156 8.09 -9.27 4.20
N TYR A 157 8.52 -10.29 4.95
CA TYR A 157 9.95 -10.56 5.11
C TYR A 157 10.61 -10.97 3.79
N ALA A 158 9.93 -11.76 2.96
CA ALA A 158 10.43 -12.16 1.64
C ALA A 158 10.71 -10.93 0.77
N MET A 159 9.87 -9.91 0.90
CA MET A 159 10.01 -8.71 0.12
C MET A 159 11.38 -8.06 0.35
N GLY A 160 11.95 -8.05 1.55
CA GLY A 160 13.29 -7.50 1.83
C GLY A 160 14.46 -8.03 0.96
N TYR A 161 14.24 -9.06 0.14
CA TYR A 161 15.20 -9.60 -0.83
C TYR A 161 15.03 -9.09 -2.27
N ILE A 162 14.11 -8.17 -2.55
CA ILE A 162 13.95 -7.54 -3.88
C ILE A 162 14.40 -6.06 -3.87
N HIS A 163 14.23 -5.30 -4.97
CA HIS A 163 14.98 -4.05 -5.20
C HIS A 163 14.71 -2.90 -4.24
N GLN A 164 13.45 -2.56 -4.00
CA GLN A 164 13.10 -1.32 -3.30
C GLN A 164 11.87 -1.54 -2.44
N PHE A 165 12.01 -1.17 -1.17
CA PHE A 165 10.94 -0.87 -0.22
C PHE A 165 10.95 0.62 0.00
N ASP A 166 9.77 1.23 0.07
CA ASP A 166 9.63 2.61 0.56
C ASP A 166 10.00 2.73 2.06
N LYS A 167 10.28 1.61 2.72
CA LYS A 167 10.72 1.51 4.11
C LYS A 167 12.14 0.96 4.17
N THR A 168 12.93 1.43 5.14
CA THR A 168 14.22 0.84 5.45
C THR A 168 14.02 -0.65 5.76
N PRO A 169 14.62 -1.58 5.00
CA PRO A 169 14.42 -3.00 5.24
C PRO A 169 14.92 -3.36 6.63
N PHE A 170 14.20 -4.23 7.33
CA PHE A 170 14.71 -4.78 8.58
C PHE A 170 16.04 -5.51 8.34
N LEU A 171 17.11 -5.06 8.99
CA LEU A 171 18.45 -5.63 8.86
C LEU A 171 18.67 -6.67 9.97
N ASN A 172 18.78 -7.94 9.62
CA ASN A 172 19.08 -9.04 10.56
C ASN A 172 20.42 -9.71 10.27
N ASN A 173 21.43 -8.93 9.88
CA ASN A 173 22.76 -9.38 9.45
C ASN A 173 22.79 -10.29 8.21
N ASP A 174 21.68 -10.39 7.47
CA ASP A 174 21.69 -10.99 6.14
C ASP A 174 22.21 -9.97 5.12
N ALA A 175 23.37 -10.26 4.51
CA ALA A 175 24.03 -9.37 3.53
C ALA A 175 23.17 -9.09 2.27
N ASP A 176 22.16 -9.92 2.01
CA ASP A 176 21.23 -9.74 0.91
C ASP A 176 20.06 -8.81 1.24
N ARG A 177 19.87 -8.39 2.50
CA ARG A 177 18.80 -7.46 2.88
C ARG A 177 19.26 -6.01 2.79
N LYS A 178 19.55 -5.58 1.57
CA LYS A 178 19.91 -4.21 1.23
C LYS A 178 19.13 -3.73 0.02
N ASN A 179 18.88 -2.43 -0.05
CA ASN A 179 18.25 -1.82 -1.23
C ASN A 179 19.15 -1.98 -2.45
N LEU A 180 18.52 -2.20 -3.61
CA LEU A 180 19.18 -2.24 -4.91
C LEU A 180 18.69 -1.08 -5.76
N ALA A 181 19.53 -0.64 -6.70
CA ALA A 181 19.07 0.31 -7.70
C ALA A 181 17.97 -0.33 -8.57
N PRO A 182 16.95 0.41 -9.04
CA PRO A 182 15.87 -0.14 -9.86
C PRO A 182 16.32 -0.88 -11.14
N THR A 183 17.50 -0.57 -11.65
CA THR A 183 18.11 -1.18 -12.84
C THR A 183 19.01 -2.37 -12.54
N GLU A 184 19.36 -2.60 -11.27
CA GLU A 184 20.19 -3.72 -10.86
C GLU A 184 19.46 -5.04 -11.02
N ARG A 185 20.15 -6.16 -11.18
CA ARG A 185 19.55 -7.49 -11.31
C ARG A 185 19.60 -8.21 -9.97
N LEU A 186 18.56 -8.98 -9.63
CA LEU A 186 18.62 -9.79 -8.42
C LEU A 186 19.69 -10.88 -8.57
N GLY A 187 20.63 -10.92 -7.62
CA GLY A 187 21.57 -12.02 -7.49
C GLY A 187 20.85 -13.35 -7.18
N LYS A 188 21.49 -14.47 -7.52
CA LYS A 188 20.93 -15.82 -7.31
C LYS A 188 20.46 -16.05 -5.87
N SER A 189 21.28 -15.67 -4.88
CA SER A 189 20.97 -15.81 -3.45
C SER A 189 19.70 -15.05 -3.05
N ARG A 190 19.54 -13.80 -3.51
CA ARG A 190 18.34 -12.99 -3.26
C ARG A 190 17.07 -13.66 -3.80
N LYS A 191 17.12 -14.16 -5.03
CA LYS A 191 15.98 -14.88 -5.64
C LYS A 191 15.60 -16.13 -4.85
N GLU A 192 16.60 -16.91 -4.44
CA GLU A 192 16.38 -18.13 -3.67
C GLU A 192 15.76 -17.83 -2.30
N LYS A 193 16.21 -16.77 -1.62
CA LYS A 193 15.63 -16.33 -0.35
C LYS A 193 14.23 -15.75 -0.51
N PHE A 194 14.00 -14.90 -1.51
CA PHE A 194 12.68 -14.39 -1.86
C PHE A 194 11.68 -15.54 -2.06
N ILE A 195 12.02 -16.49 -2.95
CA ILE A 195 11.19 -17.67 -3.23
C ILE A 195 11.00 -18.50 -1.96
N HIS A 196 12.06 -18.72 -1.17
CA HIS A 196 11.97 -19.52 0.06
C HIS A 196 10.96 -18.94 1.05
N TYR A 197 11.11 -17.66 1.42
CA TYR A 197 10.25 -17.05 2.43
C TYR A 197 8.83 -16.84 1.92
N LEU A 198 8.65 -16.42 0.65
CA LEU A 198 7.31 -16.24 0.10
C LEU A 198 6.56 -17.57 0.00
N LYS A 199 7.24 -18.66 -0.36
CA LYS A 199 6.66 -20.01 -0.31
C LYS A 199 6.22 -20.42 1.10
N ARG A 200 6.98 -20.08 2.14
CA ARG A 200 6.57 -20.35 3.53
C ARG A 200 5.29 -19.59 3.89
N GLY A 201 5.12 -18.37 3.36
CA GLY A 201 3.86 -17.62 3.48
C GLY A 201 2.69 -18.30 2.75
N ILE A 202 2.93 -18.74 1.50
CA ILE A 202 1.99 -19.53 0.70
C ILE A 202 1.58 -20.83 1.41
N ASP A 203 2.52 -21.53 2.06
CA ASP A 203 2.23 -22.77 2.81
C ASP A 203 1.30 -22.50 4.02
N ALA A 204 1.52 -21.39 4.73
CA ALA A 204 0.65 -20.96 5.83
C ALA A 204 -0.75 -20.58 5.32
N TYR A 205 -0.85 -19.82 4.22
CA TYR A 205 -2.14 -19.50 3.59
C TYR A 205 -2.83 -20.74 3.01
N THR A 206 -2.09 -21.69 2.46
CA THR A 206 -2.64 -22.98 1.99
C THR A 206 -3.22 -23.78 3.14
N THR A 207 -2.53 -23.78 4.29
CA THR A 207 -3.02 -24.41 5.51
C THR A 207 -4.30 -23.74 5.99
N LEU A 208 -4.33 -22.40 6.01
CA LEU A 208 -5.52 -21.62 6.35
C LEU A 208 -6.69 -21.91 5.39
N ALA A 209 -6.46 -21.92 4.08
CA ALA A 209 -7.48 -22.20 3.08
C ALA A 209 -8.12 -23.58 3.25
N ARG A 210 -7.31 -24.58 3.64
CA ARG A 210 -7.80 -25.93 3.93
C ARG A 210 -8.62 -25.99 5.22
N GLN A 211 -8.22 -25.25 6.25
CA GLN A 211 -8.90 -25.22 7.54
C GLN A 211 -10.20 -24.42 7.50
N ASN A 212 -10.18 -23.27 6.84
CA ASN A 212 -11.30 -22.36 6.72
C ASN A 212 -11.35 -21.75 5.30
N PRO A 213 -12.00 -22.41 4.32
CA PRO A 213 -12.08 -21.93 2.95
C PRO A 213 -12.92 -20.67 2.77
N TYR A 214 -13.65 -20.24 3.81
CA TYR A 214 -14.47 -19.03 3.83
C TYR A 214 -13.80 -17.89 4.63
N TYR A 215 -12.54 -18.06 5.03
CA TYR A 215 -11.83 -17.03 5.76
C TYR A 215 -11.67 -15.78 4.90
N GLU A 216 -12.10 -14.64 5.42
CA GLU A 216 -12.07 -13.35 4.71
C GLU A 216 -10.83 -12.54 5.09
N THR A 217 -10.17 -12.03 4.05
CA THR A 217 -9.06 -11.07 4.18
C THR A 217 -9.49 -9.72 3.64
N ARG A 218 -8.64 -8.70 3.78
CA ARG A 218 -8.89 -7.38 3.20
C ARG A 218 -9.06 -7.41 1.68
N ILE A 219 -8.45 -8.37 0.99
CA ILE A 219 -8.49 -8.50 -0.47
C ILE A 219 -9.42 -9.63 -0.94
N GLY A 220 -10.43 -9.96 -0.13
CA GLY A 220 -11.40 -11.02 -0.37
C GLY A 220 -11.03 -12.32 0.34
N ASN A 221 -11.73 -13.40 -0.01
CA ASN A 221 -11.55 -14.68 0.66
C ASN A 221 -10.14 -15.26 0.49
N ILE A 222 -9.83 -16.24 1.34
CA ILE A 222 -8.52 -16.86 1.42
C ILE A 222 -8.02 -17.46 0.09
N ASN A 223 -8.92 -17.93 -0.78
CA ASN A 223 -8.53 -18.47 -2.08
C ASN A 223 -8.03 -17.37 -3.03
N VAL A 224 -8.72 -16.22 -3.05
CA VAL A 224 -8.25 -15.03 -3.78
C VAL A 224 -6.92 -14.56 -3.22
N LYS A 225 -6.78 -14.50 -1.89
CA LYS A 225 -5.52 -14.11 -1.25
C LYS A 225 -4.36 -15.05 -1.62
N LEU A 226 -4.59 -16.37 -1.57
CA LEU A 226 -3.60 -17.38 -1.91
C LEU A 226 -3.20 -17.31 -3.39
N ALA A 227 -4.16 -17.12 -4.29
CA ALA A 227 -3.90 -16.92 -5.72
C ALA A 227 -3.07 -15.64 -5.98
N ASN A 228 -3.37 -14.55 -5.28
CA ASN A 228 -2.60 -13.31 -5.35
C ASN A 228 -1.15 -13.50 -4.86
N GLU A 229 -0.89 -14.34 -3.86
CA GLU A 229 0.49 -14.65 -3.41
C GLU A 229 1.31 -15.41 -4.47
N TYR A 230 0.68 -16.34 -5.19
CA TYR A 230 1.32 -16.99 -6.34
C TYR A 230 1.64 -15.99 -7.45
N MET A 231 0.72 -15.06 -7.72
CA MET A 231 0.93 -14.03 -8.74
C MET A 231 1.94 -12.96 -8.30
N LEU A 232 2.03 -12.61 -7.02
CA LEU A 232 3.07 -11.75 -6.46
C LEU A 232 4.46 -12.37 -6.65
N LEU A 233 4.61 -13.66 -6.36
CA LEU A 233 5.89 -14.36 -6.59
C LEU A 233 6.28 -14.29 -8.07
N TYR A 234 5.33 -14.60 -8.95
CA TYR A 234 5.55 -14.55 -10.39
C TYR A 234 5.89 -13.13 -10.88
N SER A 235 5.12 -12.12 -10.47
CA SER A 235 5.27 -10.75 -10.96
C SER A 235 6.63 -10.16 -10.58
N GLU A 236 7.14 -10.42 -9.37
CA GLU A 236 8.45 -9.94 -8.95
C GLU A 236 9.59 -10.59 -9.74
N LEU A 237 9.52 -11.90 -10.00
CA LEU A 237 10.51 -12.57 -10.85
C LEU A 237 10.39 -12.16 -12.32
N LEU A 238 9.18 -11.89 -12.81
CA LEU A 238 8.94 -11.38 -14.16
C LEU A 238 9.52 -9.97 -14.34
N MET A 239 9.33 -9.08 -13.36
CA MET A 239 9.94 -7.75 -13.35
C MET A 239 11.48 -7.85 -13.34
N ASP A 240 12.04 -8.80 -12.60
CA ASP A 240 13.45 -9.19 -12.69
C ASP A 240 13.73 -10.17 -13.86
N LYS A 241 12.99 -10.13 -14.96
CA LYS A 241 13.25 -10.89 -16.22
C LYS A 241 13.67 -12.37 -15.99
N ASP A 242 13.00 -13.05 -15.06
CA ASP A 242 13.20 -14.46 -14.72
C ASP A 242 11.85 -15.21 -14.69
N PRO A 243 11.08 -15.17 -15.80
CA PRO A 243 9.75 -15.78 -15.84
C PRO A 243 9.81 -17.30 -15.69
N ASP A 244 10.92 -17.95 -16.06
CA ASP A 244 11.06 -19.42 -15.99
C ASP A 244 10.93 -19.96 -14.56
N ARG A 245 11.45 -19.21 -13.58
CA ARG A 245 11.29 -19.56 -12.17
C ARG A 245 9.93 -19.18 -11.61
N GLY A 246 9.30 -18.12 -12.12
CA GLY A 246 8.02 -17.61 -11.61
C GLY A 246 6.78 -18.31 -12.18
N LEU A 247 6.76 -18.63 -13.47
CA LEU A 247 5.59 -19.16 -14.17
C LEU A 247 5.03 -20.47 -13.57
N PRO A 248 5.85 -21.41 -13.06
CA PRO A 248 5.34 -22.59 -12.36
C PRO A 248 4.51 -22.26 -11.10
N PHE A 249 4.71 -21.09 -10.48
CA PHE A 249 3.90 -20.62 -9.36
C PHE A 249 2.61 -19.95 -9.83
N ALA A 250 2.67 -19.08 -10.85
CA ALA A 250 1.48 -18.48 -11.44
C ALA A 250 0.45 -19.54 -11.88
N ARG A 251 0.92 -20.66 -12.46
CA ARG A 251 0.06 -21.80 -12.86
C ARG A 251 -0.66 -22.50 -11.70
N LYS A 252 -0.26 -22.25 -10.45
CA LYS A 252 -0.93 -22.78 -9.24
C LYS A 252 -1.98 -21.82 -8.68
N ALA A 253 -2.06 -20.58 -9.19
CA ALA A 253 -3.10 -19.65 -8.79
C ALA A 253 -4.45 -20.20 -9.25
N VAL A 254 -5.41 -20.29 -8.32
CA VAL A 254 -6.78 -20.71 -8.59
C VAL A 254 -7.71 -19.61 -8.14
N TYR A 255 -8.19 -18.83 -9.09
CA TYR A 255 -9.16 -17.77 -8.85
C TYR A 255 -10.59 -18.30 -8.92
N PRO A 256 -11.55 -17.72 -8.16
CA PRO A 256 -12.97 -18.01 -8.34
C PRO A 256 -13.43 -17.66 -9.76
N ASP A 257 -14.27 -18.50 -10.37
CA ASP A 257 -14.78 -18.26 -11.72
C ASP A 257 -15.48 -16.92 -11.88
N SER A 258 -16.15 -16.42 -10.83
CA SER A 258 -16.79 -15.10 -10.85
C SER A 258 -15.79 -13.97 -11.06
N LEU A 259 -14.63 -14.04 -10.40
CA LEU A 259 -13.57 -13.05 -10.53
C LEU A 259 -12.89 -13.14 -11.90
N LEU A 260 -12.62 -14.36 -12.38
CA LEU A 260 -12.08 -14.55 -13.74
C LEU A 260 -13.05 -14.07 -14.81
N ARG A 261 -14.36 -14.35 -14.69
CA ARG A 261 -15.37 -13.82 -15.63
C ARG A 261 -15.39 -12.29 -15.64
N GLN A 262 -15.30 -11.66 -14.48
CA GLN A 262 -15.22 -10.19 -14.38
C GLN A 262 -13.94 -9.67 -15.08
N CYS A 263 -12.78 -10.23 -14.78
CA CYS A 263 -11.52 -9.79 -15.39
C CYS A 263 -11.47 -10.04 -16.90
N LYS A 264 -12.05 -11.15 -17.36
CA LYS A 264 -12.21 -11.46 -18.79
C LYS A 264 -13.11 -10.43 -19.48
N SER A 265 -14.19 -9.99 -18.82
CA SER A 265 -15.06 -8.93 -19.33
C SER A 265 -14.35 -7.58 -19.50
N PHE A 266 -13.38 -7.25 -18.63
CA PHE A 266 -12.57 -6.04 -18.79
C PHE A 266 -11.72 -6.08 -20.06
N LEU A 267 -11.09 -7.23 -20.33
CA LEU A 267 -10.30 -7.42 -21.54
C LEU A 267 -11.21 -7.38 -22.79
N ASP A 268 -12.34 -8.08 -22.76
CA ASP A 268 -13.29 -8.15 -23.88
C ASP A 268 -13.94 -6.82 -24.23
N ALA A 269 -14.04 -5.91 -23.26
CA ALA A 269 -14.62 -4.58 -23.45
C ALA A 269 -13.72 -3.60 -24.20
N VAL A 270 -12.43 -3.90 -24.39
CA VAL A 270 -11.48 -2.95 -25.01
C VAL A 270 -11.00 -3.44 -26.39
N PRO A 271 -10.84 -2.53 -27.39
CA PRO A 271 -10.26 -2.86 -28.69
C PRO A 271 -8.85 -3.44 -28.60
N ALA A 272 -8.38 -4.08 -29.67
CA ALA A 272 -7.00 -4.56 -29.75
C ALA A 272 -5.98 -3.41 -29.69
N GLY A 273 -4.86 -3.63 -28.98
CA GLY A 273 -3.78 -2.63 -28.81
C GLY A 273 -4.06 -1.56 -27.75
N SER A 274 -5.20 -1.66 -27.03
CA SER A 274 -5.58 -0.75 -25.96
C SER A 274 -4.62 -0.81 -24.76
N ILE A 275 -4.61 0.25 -23.97
CA ILE A 275 -4.01 0.26 -22.63
C ILE A 275 -5.16 0.16 -21.62
N LEU A 276 -5.13 -0.87 -20.77
CA LEU A 276 -6.08 -1.06 -19.68
C LEU A 276 -5.39 -0.75 -18.35
N ILE A 277 -5.84 0.30 -17.67
CA ILE A 277 -5.37 0.69 -16.34
C ILE A 277 -6.17 -0.06 -15.29
N THR A 278 -5.47 -0.66 -14.34
CA THR A 278 -6.01 -1.42 -13.20
C THR A 278 -5.63 -0.73 -11.90
N GLY A 279 -6.42 -0.91 -10.84
CA GLY A 279 -6.24 -0.16 -9.59
C GLY A 279 -5.72 -0.97 -8.41
N HIS A 280 -5.98 -2.27 -8.33
CA HIS A 280 -5.84 -3.06 -7.12
C HIS A 280 -5.39 -4.50 -7.42
N ASP A 281 -5.17 -5.30 -6.39
CA ASP A 281 -4.74 -6.69 -6.58
C ASP A 281 -5.76 -7.50 -7.39
N ASN A 282 -7.06 -7.34 -7.09
CA ASN A 282 -8.12 -8.21 -7.62
C ASN A 282 -8.57 -7.86 -9.06
N ASP A 283 -8.19 -6.71 -9.59
CA ASP A 283 -8.36 -6.36 -11.01
C ASP A 283 -7.03 -6.38 -11.79
N THR A 284 -5.90 -6.64 -11.11
CA THR A 284 -4.58 -6.74 -11.75
C THR A 284 -4.10 -8.18 -11.87
N TYR A 285 -3.95 -8.90 -10.74
CA TYR A 285 -3.37 -10.23 -10.75
C TYR A 285 -4.20 -11.26 -11.52
N PRO A 286 -5.54 -11.28 -11.42
CA PRO A 286 -6.33 -12.20 -12.25
C PRO A 286 -6.26 -11.83 -13.74
N VAL A 287 -6.17 -10.54 -14.08
CA VAL A 287 -5.98 -10.10 -15.48
C VAL A 287 -4.62 -10.57 -16.01
N TRP A 288 -3.53 -10.37 -15.27
CA TRP A 288 -2.21 -10.90 -15.65
C TRP A 288 -2.19 -12.43 -15.70
N TYR A 289 -2.92 -13.12 -14.82
CA TYR A 289 -3.08 -14.57 -14.90
C TYR A 289 -3.74 -14.98 -16.21
N LEU A 290 -4.84 -14.33 -16.63
CA LEU A 290 -5.49 -14.57 -17.92
C LEU A 290 -4.50 -14.36 -19.09
N GLN A 291 -3.69 -13.30 -19.07
CA GLN A 291 -2.74 -13.01 -20.14
C GLN A 291 -1.54 -13.95 -20.18
N ASP A 292 -0.91 -14.21 -19.03
CA ASP A 292 0.38 -14.88 -18.96
C ASP A 292 0.26 -16.40 -18.79
N VAL A 293 -0.80 -16.87 -18.13
CA VAL A 293 -1.06 -18.30 -17.92
C VAL A 293 -2.03 -18.81 -18.98
N GLU A 294 -3.19 -18.18 -19.13
CA GLU A 294 -4.23 -18.64 -20.07
C GLU A 294 -4.03 -18.15 -21.51
N LYS A 295 -3.05 -17.28 -21.75
CA LYS A 295 -2.74 -16.72 -23.09
C LYS A 295 -3.92 -15.97 -23.71
N TYR A 296 -4.72 -15.32 -22.87
CA TYR A 296 -5.92 -14.60 -23.26
C TYR A 296 -5.63 -13.10 -23.49
N ARG A 297 -6.06 -12.55 -24.64
CA ARG A 297 -5.98 -11.10 -24.95
C ARG A 297 -4.62 -10.45 -24.62
N GLN A 298 -3.54 -11.10 -25.06
CA GLN A 298 -2.18 -10.59 -24.89
C GLN A 298 -1.88 -9.34 -25.75
N ASP A 299 -2.83 -8.94 -26.61
CA ASP A 299 -2.81 -7.70 -27.40
C ASP A 299 -3.14 -6.44 -26.59
N VAL A 300 -3.67 -6.58 -25.37
CA VAL A 300 -4.00 -5.46 -24.47
C VAL A 300 -2.83 -5.23 -23.51
N LEU A 301 -2.32 -4.01 -23.44
CA LEU A 301 -1.33 -3.66 -22.42
C LEU A 301 -2.03 -3.37 -21.10
N VAL A 302 -1.74 -4.14 -20.06
CA VAL A 302 -2.35 -3.96 -18.72
C VAL A 302 -1.36 -3.29 -17.78
N ALA A 303 -1.69 -2.08 -17.33
CA ALA A 303 -0.87 -1.31 -16.39
C ALA A 303 -1.59 -1.12 -15.05
N ASN A 304 -0.91 -1.37 -13.94
CA ASN A 304 -1.44 -1.10 -12.60
C ASN A 304 -1.05 0.32 -12.16
N TYR A 305 -2.07 1.14 -11.92
CA TYR A 305 -1.92 2.53 -11.48
C TYR A 305 -1.11 2.66 -10.19
N ASN A 306 -1.43 1.85 -9.18
CA ASN A 306 -0.75 1.83 -7.89
C ASN A 306 0.67 1.29 -7.96
N MET A 307 1.10 0.70 -9.08
CA MET A 307 2.50 0.30 -9.28
C MET A 307 3.28 1.29 -10.13
N LEU A 308 2.66 2.35 -10.68
CA LEU A 308 3.37 3.31 -11.52
C LEU A 308 4.46 4.07 -10.76
N TYR A 309 4.40 4.20 -9.43
CA TYR A 309 5.51 4.76 -8.66
C TYR A 309 6.70 3.79 -8.49
N VAL A 310 6.50 2.50 -8.76
CA VAL A 310 7.52 1.46 -8.61
C VAL A 310 8.43 1.46 -9.83
N LYS A 311 9.65 1.94 -9.66
CA LYS A 311 10.61 2.16 -10.76
C LYS A 311 10.94 0.92 -11.59
N ARG A 312 11.09 -0.24 -10.94
CA ARG A 312 11.31 -1.52 -11.64
C ARG A 312 10.09 -1.93 -12.48
N TYR A 313 8.89 -1.58 -12.01
CA TYR A 313 7.65 -1.82 -12.75
C TYR A 313 7.57 -0.96 -14.01
N LEU A 314 7.99 0.31 -13.95
CA LEU A 314 8.09 1.18 -15.14
C LEU A 314 9.05 0.62 -16.19
N LEU A 315 10.20 0.09 -15.77
CA LEU A 315 11.15 -0.59 -16.66
C LEU A 315 10.57 -1.87 -17.26
N HIS A 316 9.78 -2.62 -16.49
CA HIS A 316 9.06 -3.78 -17.00
C HIS A 316 8.01 -3.36 -18.03
N LEU A 317 7.14 -2.41 -17.71
CA LEU A 317 6.06 -1.91 -18.56
C LEU A 317 6.58 -1.35 -19.88
N LYS A 318 7.70 -0.61 -19.85
CA LYS A 318 8.44 -0.19 -21.05
C LYS A 318 8.70 -1.36 -22.02
N GLY A 319 9.18 -2.47 -21.47
CA GLY A 319 9.56 -3.64 -22.27
C GLY A 319 8.37 -4.41 -22.85
N LEU A 320 7.14 -4.13 -22.39
CA LEU A 320 5.93 -4.76 -22.91
C LEU A 320 5.34 -4.02 -24.12
N SER A 321 5.66 -2.75 -24.31
CA SER A 321 5.11 -1.92 -25.38
C SER A 321 6.16 -1.67 -26.48
N PRO A 322 5.85 -1.99 -27.76
CA PRO A 322 6.72 -1.60 -28.88
C PRO A 322 6.65 -0.09 -29.17
N LEU A 323 5.61 0.60 -28.70
CA LEU A 323 5.43 2.04 -28.82
C LEU A 323 5.87 2.76 -27.54
N PRO A 324 6.36 4.01 -27.63
CA PRO A 324 6.65 4.83 -26.46
C PRO A 324 5.44 4.93 -25.53
N LEU A 325 5.64 4.67 -24.24
CA LEU A 325 4.60 4.81 -23.21
C LEU A 325 4.66 6.14 -22.49
N PHE A 326 5.84 6.75 -22.42
CA PHE A 326 6.11 7.98 -21.68
C PHE A 326 6.87 8.94 -22.59
N SER A 327 6.55 10.23 -22.49
CA SER A 327 7.33 11.31 -23.08
C SER A 327 8.47 11.70 -22.15
N THR A 328 8.32 11.49 -20.84
CA THR A 328 9.34 11.73 -19.84
C THR A 328 10.52 10.76 -20.02
N PRO A 329 11.77 11.27 -20.09
CA PRO A 329 12.96 10.42 -20.15
C PRO A 329 13.07 9.46 -18.96
N TYR A 330 13.47 8.20 -19.22
CA TYR A 330 13.54 7.18 -18.17
C TYR A 330 14.52 7.50 -17.05
N ASN A 331 15.66 8.13 -17.35
CA ASN A 331 16.59 8.58 -16.31
C ASN A 331 15.93 9.53 -15.31
N ARG A 332 14.93 10.30 -15.75
CA ARG A 332 14.12 11.17 -14.88
C ARG A 332 13.10 10.37 -14.08
N LEU A 333 12.35 9.45 -14.70
CA LEU A 333 11.40 8.57 -14.00
C LEU A 333 12.08 7.70 -12.91
N LEU A 334 13.37 7.40 -13.09
CA LEU A 334 14.15 6.61 -12.15
C LEU A 334 14.82 7.45 -11.04
N ASP A 335 14.72 8.79 -11.07
CA ASP A 335 15.32 9.69 -10.08
C ASP A 335 14.76 9.40 -8.66
N PRO A 336 15.60 9.01 -7.67
CA PRO A 336 15.19 8.80 -6.28
C PRO A 336 14.39 9.94 -5.65
N ALA A 337 14.63 11.18 -6.07
CA ALA A 337 13.95 12.35 -5.52
C ALA A 337 12.58 12.62 -6.15
N PHE A 338 12.17 11.86 -7.16
CA PHE A 338 10.94 12.07 -7.92
C PHE A 338 9.80 11.19 -7.40
N LEU A 339 9.31 11.46 -6.18
CA LEU A 339 8.28 10.63 -5.52
C LEU A 339 6.95 11.38 -5.33
N ALA A 340 6.99 12.65 -4.97
CA ALA A 340 5.80 13.48 -4.80
C ALA A 340 6.05 14.94 -5.17
N PHE A 341 4.95 15.66 -5.46
CA PHE A 341 4.93 17.10 -5.67
C PHE A 341 4.03 17.76 -4.64
N TYR A 342 4.51 18.85 -4.06
CA TYR A 342 3.80 19.67 -3.11
C TYR A 342 3.39 20.97 -3.78
N TYR A 343 2.11 21.32 -3.66
CA TYR A 343 1.59 22.57 -4.19
C TYR A 343 1.52 23.59 -3.05
N SER A 344 2.65 24.24 -2.77
CA SER A 344 2.77 25.24 -1.71
C SER A 344 3.07 26.61 -2.31
N ASN A 345 2.02 27.38 -2.61
CA ASN A 345 2.07 28.84 -2.50
C ASN A 345 0.65 29.41 -2.62
N SER A 346 0.26 30.26 -1.68
CA SER A 346 -1.03 30.98 -1.69
C SER A 346 -1.13 32.01 -2.83
N GLY A 347 -0.02 32.34 -3.49
CA GLY A 347 0.04 33.35 -4.56
C GLY A 347 -0.35 32.86 -5.96
N ASP A 348 -0.22 31.56 -6.28
CA ASP A 348 -0.21 31.10 -7.69
C ASP A 348 -1.07 29.87 -8.03
N GLN A 349 -1.88 29.37 -7.09
CA GLN A 349 -2.81 28.24 -7.30
C GLN A 349 -3.82 28.44 -8.45
N ASN A 350 -3.95 29.67 -8.97
CA ASN A 350 -4.91 30.04 -10.00
C ASN A 350 -4.35 30.07 -11.44
N ARG A 351 -3.04 29.89 -11.66
CA ARG A 351 -2.48 29.89 -13.02
C ARG A 351 -2.79 28.58 -13.72
N GLU A 352 -3.34 28.64 -14.92
CA GLU A 352 -3.58 27.45 -15.73
C GLU A 352 -2.33 27.06 -16.51
N ILE A 353 -2.05 25.77 -16.62
CA ILE A 353 -0.95 25.23 -17.41
C ILE A 353 -1.41 24.06 -18.27
N ARG A 354 -0.96 24.01 -19.52
CA ARG A 354 -1.20 22.87 -20.40
C ARG A 354 -0.48 21.64 -19.87
N LEU A 355 -1.09 20.46 -20.00
CA LEU A 355 -0.52 19.20 -19.54
C LEU A 355 0.87 18.96 -20.16
N GLU A 356 1.04 19.30 -21.43
CA GLU A 356 2.31 19.21 -22.16
C GLU A 356 3.42 20.03 -21.48
N ASP A 357 3.12 21.30 -21.16
CA ASP A 357 4.06 22.20 -20.51
C ASP A 357 4.36 21.76 -19.08
N PHE A 358 3.33 21.30 -18.35
CA PHE A 358 3.48 20.74 -17.02
C PHE A 358 4.43 19.54 -17.01
N LEU A 359 4.17 18.53 -17.86
CA LEU A 359 5.01 17.34 -17.92
C LEU A 359 6.45 17.66 -18.33
N LYS A 360 6.63 18.56 -19.31
CA LYS A 360 7.94 19.03 -19.75
C LYS A 360 8.70 19.75 -18.63
N ASN A 361 8.06 20.67 -17.92
CA ASN A 361 8.69 21.41 -16.82
C ASN A 361 9.16 20.47 -15.71
N LEU A 362 8.34 19.48 -15.34
CA LEU A 362 8.72 18.48 -14.35
C LEU A 362 9.85 17.58 -14.83
N ALA A 363 9.86 17.24 -16.12
CA ALA A 363 10.93 16.46 -16.74
C ALA A 363 12.27 17.22 -16.74
N ASP A 364 12.24 18.49 -17.12
CA ASP A 364 13.41 19.37 -17.26
C ASP A 364 13.88 19.99 -15.93
N LYS A 365 13.18 19.76 -14.82
CA LYS A 365 13.39 20.45 -13.52
C LYS A 365 13.29 21.97 -13.66
N ASN A 366 12.40 22.43 -14.54
CA ASN A 366 12.23 23.83 -14.87
C ASN A 366 11.00 24.39 -14.15
N ASN A 367 11.16 25.56 -13.51
CA ASN A 367 10.04 26.36 -13.02
C ASN A 367 9.95 27.64 -13.88
N PRO A 368 8.96 27.78 -14.77
CA PRO A 368 8.85 28.95 -15.62
C PRO A 368 8.36 30.23 -14.91
N TYR A 369 8.03 30.17 -13.61
CA TYR A 369 7.44 31.31 -12.88
C TYR A 369 8.21 31.78 -11.64
N GLU A 370 9.29 31.11 -11.25
CA GLU A 370 10.21 31.60 -10.22
C GLU A 370 11.66 31.41 -10.70
N GLU A 371 12.55 32.39 -10.44
CA GLU A 371 14.00 32.22 -10.58
C GLU A 371 14.59 31.29 -9.50
N ALA A 372 13.75 30.84 -8.55
CA ALA A 372 14.15 29.96 -7.48
C ALA A 372 14.32 28.52 -8.00
N ASP A 373 15.46 27.96 -7.65
CA ASP A 373 15.84 26.57 -7.88
C ASP A 373 14.66 25.64 -7.47
N PHE A 374 14.41 24.58 -8.25
CA PHE A 374 13.37 23.55 -8.07
C PHE A 374 13.52 22.75 -6.74
N ASN A 375 14.25 23.31 -5.76
CA ASN A 375 14.94 22.69 -4.64
C ASN A 375 14.57 23.33 -3.28
N THR A 376 13.33 23.77 -3.05
CA THR A 376 12.83 23.73 -1.67
C THR A 376 12.52 22.26 -1.34
N ARG A 377 13.58 21.50 -1.01
CA ARG A 377 13.46 20.12 -0.55
C ARG A 377 12.55 20.08 0.67
N HIS A 378 11.31 19.63 0.48
CA HIS A 378 10.79 18.64 1.42
C HIS A 378 11.55 17.34 1.14
N ALA A 379 11.88 16.55 2.17
CA ALA A 379 12.88 15.48 2.09
C ALA A 379 12.71 14.52 0.89
N ASP A 380 11.49 14.37 0.36
CA ASP A 380 11.12 13.39 -0.68
C ASP A 380 10.30 13.97 -1.86
N GLY A 381 10.37 15.27 -2.18
CA GLY A 381 9.56 15.81 -3.29
C GLY A 381 9.91 17.22 -3.78
N TYR A 382 9.12 17.68 -4.75
CA TYR A 382 9.32 18.96 -5.45
C TYR A 382 8.15 19.92 -5.23
N THR A 383 8.42 21.21 -5.05
CA THR A 383 7.36 22.23 -5.00
C THR A 383 6.94 22.62 -6.41
N TYR A 384 5.63 22.70 -6.68
CA TYR A 384 5.10 23.18 -7.96
C TYR A 384 3.97 24.21 -7.74
N TYR A 385 3.87 25.19 -8.64
CA TYR A 385 3.08 26.40 -8.42
C TYR A 385 1.63 26.30 -8.91
N SER A 386 1.36 25.51 -9.96
CA SER A 386 0.03 25.43 -10.60
C SER A 386 -0.65 24.09 -10.33
N GLN A 387 -1.84 24.15 -9.74
CA GLN A 387 -2.76 23.00 -9.60
C GLN A 387 -3.78 22.92 -10.74
N LYS A 388 -3.92 23.97 -11.55
CA LYS A 388 -4.87 24.02 -12.67
C LYS A 388 -4.25 23.50 -13.96
N VAL A 389 -3.83 22.25 -13.92
CA VAL A 389 -3.31 21.53 -15.10
C VAL A 389 -4.49 21.09 -15.97
N TYR A 390 -4.40 21.37 -17.27
CA TYR A 390 -5.46 20.99 -18.21
C TYR A 390 -4.90 20.40 -19.51
N PHE A 391 -5.66 19.49 -20.10
CA PHE A 391 -5.47 19.06 -21.49
C PHE A 391 -6.44 19.82 -22.41
N GLN A 392 -5.97 20.19 -23.59
CA GLN A 392 -6.80 20.80 -24.63
C GLN A 392 -6.26 20.42 -26.02
N LYS A 393 -7.01 19.60 -26.75
CA LYS A 393 -6.61 19.08 -28.06
C LYS A 393 -6.30 20.17 -29.10
N ASP A 394 -7.13 21.20 -29.16
CA ASP A 394 -6.92 22.40 -29.97
C ASP A 394 -7.58 23.63 -29.32
N ASN A 395 -7.27 24.82 -29.82
CA ASN A 395 -7.77 26.08 -29.24
C ASN A 395 -9.31 26.23 -29.27
N ARG A 396 -10.04 25.36 -29.98
CA ARG A 396 -11.51 25.37 -30.05
C ARG A 396 -12.16 24.31 -29.16
N SER A 397 -11.39 23.31 -28.73
CA SER A 397 -11.83 22.22 -27.86
C SER A 397 -12.00 22.70 -26.41
N ALA A 398 -12.90 22.06 -25.67
CA ALA A 398 -13.05 22.31 -24.25
C ALA A 398 -11.77 21.90 -23.49
N LYS A 399 -11.46 22.60 -22.39
CA LYS A 399 -10.36 22.24 -21.49
C LYS A 399 -10.82 21.14 -20.54
N ILE A 400 -10.01 20.09 -20.41
CA ILE A 400 -10.19 19.03 -19.43
C ILE A 400 -9.20 19.27 -18.30
N TYR A 401 -9.69 19.65 -17.11
CA TYR A 401 -8.84 19.94 -15.95
C TYR A 401 -8.62 18.68 -15.11
N PHE A 402 -7.38 18.45 -14.67
CA PHE A 402 -7.03 17.32 -13.81
C PHE A 402 -7.09 17.75 -12.33
N PRO A 403 -7.89 17.09 -11.48
CA PRO A 403 -8.12 17.50 -10.09
C PRO A 403 -6.94 17.13 -9.19
N PHE A 404 -5.86 17.89 -9.28
CA PHE A 404 -4.73 17.80 -8.38
C PHE A 404 -5.12 18.16 -6.94
N SER A 405 -4.61 17.39 -5.98
CA SER A 405 -4.71 17.74 -4.56
C SER A 405 -3.55 18.66 -4.14
N THR A 406 -3.41 18.97 -2.85
CA THR A 406 -2.24 19.69 -2.32
C THR A 406 -0.94 18.89 -2.46
N ILE A 407 -1.05 17.59 -2.68
CA ILE A 407 0.05 16.67 -2.97
C ILE A 407 -0.32 15.82 -4.21
N ALA A 408 0.63 15.61 -5.11
CA ALA A 408 0.49 14.63 -6.19
C ALA A 408 1.62 13.62 -6.11
N PHE A 409 1.32 12.34 -6.31
CA PHE A 409 2.32 11.29 -6.25
C PHE A 409 2.86 10.96 -7.66
N LEU A 410 4.00 10.28 -7.72
CA LEU A 410 4.63 9.91 -8.99
C LEU A 410 3.69 9.11 -9.92
N ASN A 411 2.81 8.26 -9.38
CA ASN A 411 1.83 7.53 -10.18
C ASN A 411 0.80 8.42 -10.88
N ASP A 412 0.37 9.53 -10.25
CA ASP A 412 -0.50 10.53 -10.88
C ASP A 412 0.19 11.12 -12.13
N TYR A 413 1.44 11.54 -11.96
CA TYR A 413 2.25 12.12 -13.02
C TYR A 413 2.44 11.14 -14.19
N ILE A 414 2.83 9.91 -13.88
CA ILE A 414 3.09 8.89 -14.90
C ILE A 414 1.81 8.51 -15.63
N LEU A 415 0.67 8.44 -14.93
CA LEU A 415 -0.61 8.20 -15.58
C LEU A 415 -0.90 9.30 -16.61
N LEU A 416 -0.75 10.57 -16.24
CA LEU A 416 -0.97 11.69 -17.17
C LEU A 416 0.01 11.68 -18.36
N ASP A 417 1.27 11.29 -18.14
CA ASP A 417 2.25 11.12 -19.21
C ASP A 417 1.88 9.96 -20.16
N ILE A 418 1.39 8.83 -19.62
CA ILE A 418 0.82 7.75 -20.44
C ILE A 418 -0.31 8.28 -21.31
N LEU A 419 -1.24 9.05 -20.74
CA LEU A 419 -2.37 9.57 -21.51
C LEU A 419 -1.88 10.51 -22.63
N LEU A 420 -1.01 11.48 -22.31
CA LEU A 420 -0.51 12.44 -23.29
C LEU A 420 0.29 11.76 -24.41
N THR A 421 1.14 10.79 -24.07
CA THR A 421 2.00 10.08 -25.03
C THR A 421 1.21 9.17 -25.94
N ASN A 422 0.09 8.63 -25.46
CA ASN A 422 -0.69 7.59 -26.14
C ASN A 422 -2.07 8.07 -26.61
N GLN A 423 -2.24 9.36 -26.94
CA GLN A 423 -3.52 9.95 -27.40
C GLN A 423 -4.18 9.21 -28.58
N ASN A 424 -3.39 8.52 -29.41
CA ASN A 424 -3.89 7.75 -30.56
C ASN A 424 -4.21 6.29 -30.23
N ARG A 425 -4.05 5.86 -28.98
CA ARG A 425 -4.37 4.51 -28.51
C ARG A 425 -5.60 4.57 -27.62
N PRO A 426 -6.54 3.61 -27.72
CA PRO A 426 -7.62 3.53 -26.75
C PRO A 426 -7.08 3.25 -25.35
N ILE A 427 -7.46 4.06 -24.36
CA ILE A 427 -7.07 3.90 -22.96
C ILE A 427 -8.33 3.75 -22.12
N TYR A 428 -8.33 2.75 -21.24
CA TYR A 428 -9.44 2.44 -20.35
C TYR A 428 -8.94 2.24 -18.93
N SER A 429 -9.84 2.32 -17.95
CA SER A 429 -9.58 1.99 -16.55
C SER A 429 -10.69 1.09 -16.01
N THR A 430 -10.33 0.06 -15.24
CA THR A 430 -11.28 -0.81 -14.53
C THR A 430 -12.00 -0.10 -13.38
N THR A 431 -11.41 0.98 -12.86
CA THR A 431 -11.91 1.78 -11.74
C THR A 431 -11.90 3.27 -12.07
N LEU A 432 -12.71 4.05 -11.35
CA LEU A 432 -12.61 5.50 -11.38
C LEU A 432 -11.27 5.92 -10.75
N LEU A 433 -10.43 6.62 -11.51
CA LEU A 433 -9.15 7.16 -11.04
C LEU A 433 -9.33 8.66 -10.77
N PRO A 434 -9.23 9.13 -9.51
CA PRO A 434 -9.57 10.50 -9.14
C PRO A 434 -8.85 11.57 -9.98
N ILE A 435 -7.55 11.41 -10.21
CA ILE A 435 -6.71 12.38 -10.95
C ILE A 435 -7.12 12.58 -12.41
N ILE A 436 -7.84 11.62 -13.00
CA ILE A 436 -8.34 11.73 -14.39
C ILE A 436 -9.87 11.65 -14.46
N ALA A 437 -10.58 11.85 -13.35
CA ALA A 437 -12.03 11.68 -13.29
C ALA A 437 -12.79 12.55 -14.31
N ASN A 438 -12.27 13.75 -14.62
CA ASN A 438 -12.84 14.66 -15.62
C ASN A 438 -12.56 14.26 -17.08
N ALA A 439 -11.72 13.24 -17.29
CA ALA A 439 -11.34 12.71 -18.59
C ALA A 439 -11.89 11.29 -18.80
N LEU A 440 -12.88 10.84 -18.01
CA LEU A 440 -13.39 9.47 -18.03
C LEU A 440 -14.89 9.43 -18.33
N ASP A 441 -15.25 8.67 -19.37
CA ASP A 441 -16.63 8.28 -19.65
C ASP A 441 -16.88 6.84 -19.22
N LYS A 442 -17.95 6.60 -18.46
CA LYS A 442 -18.35 5.24 -18.08
C LYS A 442 -18.97 4.53 -19.29
N THR A 443 -18.42 3.36 -19.63
CA THR A 443 -18.91 2.50 -20.71
C THR A 443 -20.08 1.63 -20.26
N GLU A 444 -20.82 1.07 -21.22
CA GLU A 444 -21.90 0.11 -20.94
C GLU A 444 -21.42 -1.16 -20.21
N SER A 445 -20.17 -1.57 -20.43
CA SER A 445 -19.53 -2.71 -19.75
C SER A 445 -19.04 -2.37 -18.33
N GLY A 446 -19.24 -1.13 -17.87
CA GLY A 446 -18.94 -0.70 -16.50
C GLY A 446 -17.50 -0.25 -16.25
N ILE A 447 -16.61 -0.35 -17.24
CA ILE A 447 -15.26 0.23 -17.20
C ILE A 447 -15.29 1.69 -17.67
N TYR A 448 -14.19 2.42 -17.50
CA TYR A 448 -14.09 3.83 -17.87
C TYR A 448 -13.20 3.99 -19.10
N ARG A 449 -13.65 4.74 -20.09
CA ARG A 449 -12.87 5.11 -21.28
C ARG A 449 -12.28 6.50 -21.08
N VAL A 450 -11.00 6.68 -21.41
CA VAL A 450 -10.39 8.01 -21.44
C VAL A 450 -10.88 8.78 -22.67
N VAL A 451 -11.31 10.02 -22.46
CA VAL A 451 -11.81 10.93 -23.51
C VAL A 451 -10.97 12.21 -23.56
N PHE A 452 -10.58 12.59 -24.78
CA PHE A 452 -9.71 13.73 -25.10
C PHE A 452 -10.25 14.55 -26.28
#